data_AF-A0A0F5YA50-F1
#
_entry.id   AF-A0A0F5YA50-F1
#
_cell.length_a   1.000
_cell.length_b   1.000
_cell.length_c   1.000
_cell.angle_alpha   90.00
_cell.angle_beta   90.00
_cell.angle_gamma   90.00
#
_symmetry.space_group_name_H-M   'P 1'
#
loop_
_entity.id
_entity.type
_entity.pdbx_description
1 polymer ?
#
loop_
_entity_poly.entity_id
_entity_poly.type
_entity_poly.pdbx_seq_one_letter_code
_entity_poly.pdbx_strand_id
1 'polypeptide(L)'
;MVIPGWTVVRAIPPEVIMGLITGQYKVWGGVIRWAAGTENAGQIVRHLVASPLNPLSGAVSGLNFIPGIIANVQLEQVKAATQQIKEIAQFNTYQLFQLSGQVNSLSQMTQQLLQMATGTAILSGLNLTVSCVSFAVINNRLNAIDHRLQELQKDVKKIKSFLETSERAQLFYALKELLKADDNIPVEHRHTILHDSRKKLGEINMRYQELLSHSNTIEIAMANEEYFSLTALAHARCTAELGMLEIALQEIKEMNLFWQTQARRVAKELLIGEYPQRFITTDFVDDVLVLELTKWLDFAYKDEKGLFWIEELRRNHINEFWYSKGFLRKGKSGLNLNIGIGLEKEKTLVIPALRKLMARSEVFEGYVSQYELFKNYQMKPSEFEKGVAALPESSAVDGYFILEPAFELTGF
;
A
#
# COMPACT_ATOMS: atom_id res chain seq x y z
N MET A 1 -23.27 -2.23 19.40
CA MET A 1 -22.57 -1.09 20.02
C MET A 1 -21.88 -0.36 18.89
N VAL A 2 -22.27 0.89 18.65
CA VAL A 2 -21.80 1.71 17.52
C VAL A 2 -20.40 2.23 17.87
N ILE A 3 -19.42 2.08 16.98
CA ILE A 3 -18.07 2.63 17.16
C ILE A 3 -18.24 4.14 17.49
N PRO A 4 -17.77 4.64 18.65
CA PRO A 4 -18.02 6.02 19.07
C PRO A 4 -17.69 7.03 17.96
N GLY A 5 -18.70 7.81 17.56
CA GLY A 5 -18.55 8.83 16.52
C GLY A 5 -18.69 8.34 15.08
N TRP A 6 -19.09 7.09 14.83
CA TRP A 6 -19.21 6.53 13.47
C TRP A 6 -20.51 5.75 13.26
N THR A 7 -21.18 5.96 12.15
CA THR A 7 -22.34 5.16 11.71
C THR A 7 -21.95 4.21 10.58
N VAL A 8 -22.41 2.96 10.66
CA VAL A 8 -22.24 1.99 9.57
C VAL A 8 -23.29 2.27 8.50
N VAL A 9 -22.84 2.55 7.27
CA VAL A 9 -23.72 2.72 6.11
C VAL A 9 -23.60 1.52 5.17
N ARG A 10 -24.68 1.24 4.43
CA ARG A 10 -24.80 0.06 3.56
C ARG A 10 -24.51 0.35 2.07
N ALA A 11 -24.17 1.58 1.76
CA ALA A 11 -23.74 2.01 0.43
C ALA A 11 -22.93 3.29 0.58
N ILE A 12 -22.01 3.54 -0.35
CA ILE A 12 -21.38 4.86 -0.47
C ILE A 12 -22.45 5.81 -1.03
N PRO A 13 -22.72 6.96 -0.39
CA PRO A 13 -23.75 7.88 -0.86
C PRO A 13 -23.47 8.42 -2.29
N PRO A 14 -24.51 8.72 -3.08
CA PRO A 14 -24.36 9.24 -4.45
C PRO A 14 -23.47 10.47 -4.57
N GLU A 15 -23.50 11.37 -3.59
CA GLU A 15 -22.68 12.58 -3.54
C GLU A 15 -21.18 12.26 -3.36
N VAL A 16 -20.85 11.26 -2.54
CA VAL A 16 -19.47 10.79 -2.38
C VAL A 16 -18.99 10.09 -3.65
N ILE A 17 -19.87 9.34 -4.29
CA ILE A 17 -19.57 8.73 -5.58
C ILE A 17 -19.33 9.83 -6.64
N MET A 18 -20.19 10.83 -6.75
CA MET A 18 -20.02 11.93 -7.68
C MET A 18 -18.72 12.72 -7.43
N GLY A 19 -18.36 12.92 -6.16
CA GLY A 19 -17.08 13.52 -5.80
C GLY A 19 -15.88 12.68 -6.26
N LEU A 20 -15.97 11.34 -6.22
CA LEU A 20 -14.94 10.46 -6.80
C LEU A 20 -14.88 10.56 -8.33
N ILE A 21 -16.03 10.67 -9.02
CA ILE A 21 -16.06 10.83 -10.49
C ILE A 21 -15.41 12.15 -10.90
N THR A 22 -15.77 13.23 -10.21
CA THR A 22 -15.33 14.59 -10.52
C THR A 22 -13.89 14.87 -10.05
N GLY A 23 -13.27 13.93 -9.33
CA GLY A 23 -11.92 14.09 -8.77
C GLY A 23 -11.86 14.95 -7.51
N GLN A 24 -13.01 15.35 -6.95
CA GLN A 24 -13.11 16.02 -5.65
C GLN A 24 -12.66 15.11 -4.50
N TYR A 25 -12.96 13.82 -4.61
CA TYR A 25 -12.52 12.78 -3.69
C TYR A 25 -11.57 11.79 -4.36
N LYS A 26 -10.76 11.13 -3.54
CA LYS A 26 -9.89 10.03 -3.97
C LYS A 26 -9.86 8.95 -2.90
N VAL A 27 -9.78 7.70 -3.34
CA VAL A 27 -9.55 6.55 -2.45
C VAL A 27 -8.06 6.40 -2.19
N TRP A 28 -7.70 6.19 -0.93
CA TRP A 28 -6.34 5.97 -0.45
C TRP A 28 -6.35 4.75 0.47
N GLY A 29 -6.00 3.59 -0.10
CA GLY A 29 -6.12 2.31 0.58
C GLY A 29 -7.58 2.06 0.91
N GLY A 30 -7.92 2.12 2.20
CA GLY A 30 -9.32 2.02 2.61
C GLY A 30 -9.98 3.32 3.04
N VAL A 31 -9.41 4.49 2.77
CA VAL A 31 -10.04 5.77 3.14
C VAL A 31 -10.46 6.54 1.90
N ILE A 32 -11.65 7.13 1.92
CA ILE A 32 -12.06 8.13 0.93
C ILE A 32 -11.78 9.51 1.53
N ARG A 33 -10.99 10.34 0.85
CA ARG A 33 -10.64 11.70 1.31
C ARG A 33 -10.74 12.72 0.19
N TRP A 34 -10.83 13.99 0.57
CA TRP A 34 -10.69 15.12 -0.33
C TRP A 34 -9.34 15.08 -1.06
N ALA A 35 -9.39 15.23 -2.38
CA ALA A 35 -8.21 15.21 -3.24
C ALA A 35 -7.31 16.43 -2.99
N ALA A 36 -6.02 16.29 -3.30
CA ALA A 36 -5.09 17.42 -3.29
C ALA A 36 -5.59 18.52 -4.25
N GLY A 37 -5.39 19.79 -3.87
CA GLY A 37 -5.87 20.94 -4.66
C GLY A 37 -7.34 21.32 -4.42
N THR A 38 -8.05 20.65 -3.51
CA THR A 38 -9.38 21.06 -3.04
C THR A 38 -9.30 21.83 -1.72
N GLU A 39 -10.34 22.60 -1.38
CA GLU A 39 -10.38 23.41 -0.14
C GLU A 39 -10.19 22.56 1.12
N ASN A 40 -10.74 21.36 1.13
CA ASN A 40 -10.70 20.44 2.27
C ASN A 40 -9.65 19.33 2.10
N ALA A 41 -8.64 19.53 1.23
CA ALA A 41 -7.67 18.51 0.86
C ALA A 41 -7.11 17.72 2.06
N GLY A 42 -7.15 16.39 1.95
CA GLY A 42 -6.68 15.49 3.01
C GLY A 42 -7.74 15.11 4.06
N GLN A 43 -8.85 15.85 4.19
CA GLN A 43 -9.90 15.50 5.14
C GLN A 43 -10.61 14.20 4.75
N ILE A 44 -10.90 13.37 5.75
CA ILE A 44 -11.50 12.05 5.57
C ILE A 44 -13.02 12.18 5.41
N VAL A 45 -13.53 11.55 4.36
CA VAL A 45 -14.97 11.46 4.07
C VAL A 45 -15.53 10.14 4.59
N ARG A 46 -14.87 9.01 4.32
CA ARG A 46 -15.32 7.67 4.75
C ARG A 46 -14.16 6.73 5.05
N HIS A 47 -14.36 5.79 5.97
CA HIS A 47 -13.48 4.64 6.15
C HIS A 47 -14.16 3.39 5.58
N LEU A 48 -13.43 2.67 4.74
CA LEU A 48 -13.78 1.35 4.22
C LEU A 48 -13.03 0.36 5.10
N VAL A 49 -13.74 -0.39 5.94
CA VAL A 49 -13.15 -1.29 6.93
C VAL A 49 -13.45 -2.72 6.53
N ALA A 50 -12.44 -3.57 6.33
CA ALA A 50 -12.70 -4.98 6.07
C ALA A 50 -13.40 -5.66 7.25
N SER A 51 -14.42 -6.47 6.96
CA SER A 51 -15.04 -7.35 7.95
C SER A 51 -14.00 -8.36 8.47
N PRO A 52 -13.95 -8.65 9.78
CA PRO A 52 -13.06 -9.67 10.33
C PRO A 52 -13.28 -11.06 9.73
N LEU A 53 -14.49 -11.33 9.22
CA LEU A 53 -14.88 -12.60 8.59
C LEU A 53 -14.69 -12.57 7.06
N ASN A 54 -14.18 -11.48 6.50
CA ASN A 54 -13.79 -11.46 5.10
C ASN A 54 -12.74 -12.56 4.90
N PRO A 55 -12.92 -13.53 3.99
CA PRO A 55 -11.95 -14.61 3.76
C PRO A 55 -10.54 -14.09 3.46
N LEU A 56 -10.45 -12.85 2.98
CA LEU A 56 -9.21 -12.15 2.68
C LEU A 56 -8.54 -11.53 3.92
N SER A 57 -9.28 -11.21 4.99
CA SER A 57 -8.69 -10.68 6.24
C SER A 57 -7.84 -11.72 7.00
N GLY A 58 -8.09 -13.02 6.79
CA GLY A 58 -7.26 -14.10 7.34
C GLY A 58 -6.22 -14.66 6.36
N ALA A 59 -6.47 -14.54 5.06
CA ALA A 59 -5.72 -15.23 4.01
C ALA A 59 -4.77 -14.34 3.20
N VAL A 60 -4.86 -13.00 3.31
CA VAL A 60 -3.95 -12.10 2.58
C VAL A 60 -2.63 -12.00 3.34
N SER A 61 -1.86 -13.09 3.29
CA SER A 61 -0.41 -12.97 3.13
C SER A 61 -0.22 -12.26 1.79
N GLY A 62 -0.37 -10.92 1.78
CA GLY A 62 -0.40 -10.12 0.55
C GLY A 62 0.80 -10.47 -0.31
N LEU A 63 0.66 -10.38 -1.64
CA LEU A 63 1.59 -10.97 -2.62
C LEU A 63 2.97 -11.07 -2.01
N ASN A 64 3.36 -12.30 -1.69
CA ASN A 64 4.64 -12.57 -1.07
C ASN A 64 5.68 -12.28 -2.16
N PHE A 65 5.93 -11.00 -2.40
CA PHE A 65 6.76 -10.49 -3.46
C PHE A 65 7.94 -9.85 -2.74
N ILE A 66 8.98 -10.65 -2.61
CA ILE A 66 10.29 -10.22 -2.15
C ILE A 66 11.17 -10.40 -3.38
N PRO A 67 11.48 -9.31 -4.08
CA PRO A 67 12.47 -9.27 -5.15
C PRO A 67 13.73 -10.08 -4.81
N GLY A 68 14.07 -11.04 -5.68
CA GLY A 68 15.16 -12.01 -5.48
C GLY A 68 14.72 -13.41 -5.05
N ILE A 69 13.43 -13.61 -4.75
CA ILE A 69 12.84 -14.88 -4.33
C ILE A 69 11.81 -15.29 -5.37
N ILE A 70 12.16 -15.95 -6.48
CA ILE A 70 11.17 -16.43 -7.46
C ILE A 70 10.91 -17.91 -7.20
N ALA A 71 9.80 -18.21 -6.53
CA ALA A 71 9.19 -19.55 -6.56
C ALA A 71 8.05 -19.52 -7.59
N ASN A 72 7.89 -20.59 -8.38
CA ASN A 72 6.88 -20.71 -9.45
C ASN A 72 5.43 -20.38 -9.01
N VAL A 73 5.13 -20.47 -7.71
CA VAL A 73 3.84 -20.12 -7.10
C VAL A 73 3.54 -18.61 -7.15
N GLN A 74 4.56 -17.74 -7.18
CA GLN A 74 4.38 -16.29 -7.22
C GLN A 74 3.88 -15.79 -8.56
N LEU A 75 4.26 -16.42 -9.66
CA LEU A 75 3.92 -15.91 -10.98
C LEU A 75 2.40 -16.01 -11.24
N GLU A 76 1.74 -17.08 -10.80
CA GLU A 76 0.29 -17.23 -10.93
C GLU A 76 -0.49 -16.30 -9.99
N GLN A 77 0.00 -16.06 -8.77
CA GLN A 77 -0.61 -15.10 -7.85
C GLN A 77 -0.41 -13.65 -8.30
N VAL A 78 0.78 -13.31 -8.81
CA VAL A 78 1.09 -12.00 -9.39
C VAL A 78 0.29 -11.80 -10.68
N LYS A 79 0.09 -12.82 -11.51
CA LYS A 79 -0.80 -12.74 -12.68
C LYS A 79 -2.26 -12.52 -12.28
N ALA A 80 -2.78 -13.25 -11.28
CA ALA A 80 -4.14 -13.05 -10.78
C ALA A 80 -4.34 -11.64 -10.19
N ALA A 81 -3.37 -11.15 -9.42
CA ALA A 81 -3.39 -9.78 -8.92
C ALA A 81 -3.17 -8.74 -10.05
N THR A 82 -2.37 -9.06 -11.06
CA THR A 82 -2.18 -8.21 -12.26
C THR A 82 -3.45 -8.14 -13.10
N GLN A 83 -4.24 -9.21 -13.16
CA GLN A 83 -5.57 -9.22 -13.77
C GLN A 83 -6.51 -8.29 -12.99
N GLN A 84 -6.53 -8.37 -11.66
CA GLN A 84 -7.27 -7.43 -10.80
C GLN A 84 -6.75 -5.98 -10.97
N ILE A 85 -5.45 -5.78 -11.14
CA ILE A 85 -4.85 -4.45 -11.42
C ILE A 85 -5.28 -3.93 -12.79
N LYS A 86 -5.41 -4.77 -13.82
CA LYS A 86 -5.94 -4.33 -15.12
C LYS A 86 -7.38 -3.85 -14.97
N GLU A 87 -8.19 -4.53 -14.18
CA GLU A 87 -9.57 -4.13 -13.89
C GLU A 87 -9.62 -2.82 -13.07
N ILE A 88 -8.71 -2.65 -12.09
CA ILE A 88 -8.57 -1.43 -11.27
C ILE A 88 -7.97 -0.24 -12.04
N ALA A 89 -6.99 -0.47 -12.92
CA ALA A 89 -6.29 0.58 -13.67
C ALA A 89 -6.98 0.92 -15.00
N GLN A 90 -7.94 0.10 -15.45
CA GLN A 90 -8.94 0.48 -16.46
C GLN A 90 -9.96 1.51 -15.94
N PHE A 91 -9.92 1.84 -14.65
CA PHE A 91 -10.76 2.87 -14.06
C PHE A 91 -10.45 4.25 -14.65
N ASN A 92 -11.22 4.60 -15.67
CA ASN A 92 -11.32 5.94 -16.22
C ASN A 92 -12.59 6.60 -15.71
N THR A 93 -12.51 7.91 -15.45
CA THR A 93 -13.66 8.81 -15.22
C THR A 93 -14.81 8.58 -16.21
N TYR A 94 -14.49 8.10 -17.42
CA TYR A 94 -15.42 7.73 -18.47
C TYR A 94 -16.32 6.52 -18.16
N GLN A 95 -15.78 5.44 -17.55
CA GLN A 95 -16.60 4.27 -17.16
C GLN A 95 -17.53 4.62 -15.99
N LEU A 96 -17.04 5.42 -15.04
CA LEU A 96 -17.83 5.99 -13.96
C LEU A 96 -18.98 6.88 -14.46
N PHE A 97 -18.70 7.74 -15.44
CA PHE A 97 -19.71 8.63 -16.04
C PHE A 97 -20.83 7.84 -16.72
N GLN A 98 -20.51 6.77 -17.47
CA GLN A 98 -21.52 5.90 -18.09
C GLN A 98 -22.39 5.16 -17.07
N LEU A 99 -21.83 4.83 -15.91
CA LEU A 99 -22.54 4.14 -14.84
C LEU A 99 -23.45 5.10 -14.05
N SER A 100 -23.11 6.39 -13.91
CA SER A 100 -23.83 7.34 -13.04
C SER A 100 -25.35 7.55 -13.28
N GLY A 101 -25.92 7.07 -14.39
CA GLY A 101 -27.32 7.26 -14.75
C GLY A 101 -28.35 6.23 -14.24
N GLN A 102 -27.94 5.16 -13.54
CA GLN A 102 -28.86 4.07 -13.14
C GLN A 102 -28.69 3.66 -11.67
N VAL A 103 -29.75 3.49 -10.89
CA VAL A 103 -29.66 3.11 -9.46
C VAL A 103 -28.92 1.77 -9.22
N ASN A 104 -29.01 0.83 -10.17
CA ASN A 104 -28.23 -0.42 -10.14
C ASN A 104 -26.72 -0.20 -10.25
N SER A 105 -26.28 0.95 -10.77
CA SER A 105 -24.87 1.28 -10.90
C SER A 105 -24.24 1.72 -9.60
N LEU A 106 -24.99 2.33 -8.66
CA LEU A 106 -24.45 2.81 -7.40
C LEU A 106 -23.95 1.67 -6.52
N SER A 107 -24.70 0.57 -6.50
CA SER A 107 -24.28 -0.68 -5.87
C SER A 107 -23.01 -1.20 -6.55
N GLN A 108 -23.01 -1.34 -7.89
CA GLN A 108 -21.84 -1.80 -8.64
C GLN A 108 -20.59 -0.94 -8.41
N MET A 109 -20.73 0.38 -8.33
CA MET A 109 -19.64 1.31 -8.03
C MET A 109 -19.11 1.13 -6.62
N THR A 110 -19.99 0.92 -5.63
CA THR A 110 -19.58 0.58 -4.27
C THR A 110 -18.77 -0.71 -4.28
N GLN A 111 -19.26 -1.77 -4.94
CA GLN A 111 -18.56 -3.06 -5.04
C GLN A 111 -17.17 -2.91 -5.69
N GLN A 112 -17.07 -2.14 -6.78
CA GLN A 112 -15.80 -1.90 -7.48
C GLN A 112 -14.80 -1.09 -6.64
N LEU A 113 -15.25 -0.08 -5.88
CA LEU A 113 -14.37 0.67 -4.97
C LEU A 113 -13.84 -0.21 -3.84
N LEU A 114 -14.67 -1.12 -3.33
CA LEU A 114 -14.26 -2.12 -2.33
C LEU A 114 -13.27 -3.14 -2.91
N GLN A 115 -13.46 -3.58 -4.16
CA GLN A 115 -12.50 -4.41 -4.88
C GLN A 115 -11.16 -3.72 -5.08
N MET A 116 -11.17 -2.42 -5.41
CA MET A 116 -9.94 -1.62 -5.53
C MET A 116 -9.18 -1.56 -4.20
N ALA A 117 -9.88 -1.24 -3.11
CA ALA A 117 -9.27 -1.22 -1.79
C ALA A 117 -8.70 -2.61 -1.40
N THR A 118 -9.42 -3.68 -1.74
CA THR A 118 -8.95 -5.07 -1.60
C THR A 118 -7.66 -5.32 -2.38
N GLY A 119 -7.61 -4.92 -3.65
CA GLY A 119 -6.45 -5.06 -4.52
C GLY A 119 -5.24 -4.31 -3.99
N THR A 120 -5.43 -3.06 -3.55
CA THR A 120 -4.38 -2.26 -2.90
C THR A 120 -3.84 -2.96 -1.64
N ALA A 121 -4.69 -3.49 -0.77
CA ALA A 121 -4.24 -4.24 0.40
C ALA A 121 -3.39 -5.46 0.01
N ILE A 122 -3.89 -6.29 -0.93
CA ILE A 122 -3.18 -7.47 -1.44
C ILE A 122 -1.81 -7.11 -2.02
N LEU A 123 -1.74 -6.08 -2.86
CA LEU A 123 -0.52 -5.64 -3.53
C LEU A 123 0.49 -5.04 -2.57
N SER A 124 0.00 -4.30 -1.57
CA SER A 124 0.86 -3.70 -0.59
C SER A 124 1.60 -4.79 0.19
N GLY A 125 0.99 -5.96 0.44
CA GLY A 125 1.53 -6.96 1.37
C GLY A 125 1.09 -6.77 2.81
N LEU A 126 0.39 -5.67 3.10
CA LEU A 126 -0.23 -5.38 4.38
C LEU A 126 -1.72 -5.66 4.28
N ASN A 127 -2.21 -6.35 5.30
CA ASN A 127 -3.62 -6.61 5.41
C ASN A 127 -4.33 -5.26 5.72
N LEU A 128 -5.26 -4.89 4.84
CA LEU A 128 -6.45 -4.07 5.09
C LEU A 128 -6.48 -2.60 4.65
N THR A 129 -7.43 -2.36 3.75
CA THR A 129 -8.54 -1.41 3.78
C THR A 129 -9.08 -1.10 5.20
N VAL A 130 -8.41 -0.25 5.98
CA VAL A 130 -8.80 0.30 7.31
C VAL A 130 -9.26 -0.65 8.43
N SER A 131 -8.48 -1.67 8.77
CA SER A 131 -8.40 -2.05 10.19
C SER A 131 -6.95 -1.90 10.63
N CYS A 132 -6.74 -1.54 11.90
CA CYS A 132 -5.39 -1.43 12.45
C CYS A 132 -4.63 -2.72 12.13
N VAL A 133 -3.34 -2.68 11.83
CA VAL A 133 -2.60 -3.94 11.69
C VAL A 133 -2.55 -4.60 13.06
N SER A 134 -3.32 -5.65 13.31
CA SER A 134 -3.21 -6.42 14.55
C SER A 134 -1.82 -7.02 14.69
N PHE A 135 -1.32 -7.16 15.92
CA PHE A 135 -0.05 -7.84 16.14
C PHE A 135 -0.07 -9.25 15.54
N ALA A 136 -1.23 -9.90 15.49
CA ALA A 136 -1.44 -11.18 14.81
C ALA A 136 -1.17 -11.09 13.30
N VAL A 137 -1.67 -10.05 12.62
CA VAL A 137 -1.40 -9.83 11.20
C VAL A 137 0.09 -9.57 10.96
N ILE A 138 0.74 -8.72 11.75
CA ILE A 138 2.20 -8.45 11.61
C ILE A 138 2.99 -9.74 11.81
N ASN A 139 2.66 -10.53 12.83
CA ASN A 139 3.31 -11.79 13.12
C ASN A 139 3.10 -12.83 12.00
N ASN A 140 1.88 -12.95 11.47
CA ASN A 140 1.60 -13.85 10.35
C ASN A 140 2.39 -13.45 9.09
N ARG A 141 2.47 -12.14 8.80
CA ARG A 141 3.27 -11.64 7.69
C ARG A 141 4.75 -11.95 7.90
N LEU A 142 5.26 -11.75 9.10
CA LEU A 142 6.64 -12.08 9.42
C LEU A 142 6.92 -13.58 9.29
N ASN A 143 6.01 -14.46 9.71
CA ASN A 143 6.10 -15.91 9.50
C ASN A 143 6.15 -16.29 8.01
N ALA A 144 5.37 -15.60 7.17
CA ALA A 144 5.41 -15.83 5.71
C ALA A 144 6.76 -15.43 5.09
N ILE A 145 7.36 -14.34 5.57
CA ILE A 145 8.72 -13.91 5.17
C ILE A 145 9.75 -14.95 5.64
N ASP A 146 9.62 -15.42 6.88
CA ASP A 146 10.51 -16.41 7.52
C ASP A 146 10.59 -17.73 6.74
N HIS A 147 9.43 -18.31 6.40
CA HIS A 147 9.34 -19.54 5.63
C HIS A 147 10.06 -19.43 4.28
N ARG A 148 9.98 -18.27 3.63
CA ARG A 148 10.63 -18.04 2.33
C ARG A 148 12.12 -17.83 2.42
N LEU A 149 12.58 -17.14 3.47
CA LEU A 149 14.01 -17.04 3.72
C LEU A 149 14.63 -18.41 4.01
N GLN A 150 13.90 -19.31 4.68
CA GLN A 150 14.35 -20.70 4.89
C GLN A 150 14.42 -21.50 3.58
N GLU A 151 13.46 -21.33 2.66
CA GLU A 151 13.50 -21.94 1.33
C GLU A 151 14.73 -21.50 0.50
N LEU A 152 15.29 -20.32 0.78
CA LEU A 152 16.43 -19.74 0.06
C LEU A 152 17.79 -19.90 0.73
N GLN A 153 17.82 -20.18 2.03
CA GLN A 153 19.06 -20.39 2.79
C GLN A 153 19.92 -21.55 2.27
N LYS A 154 19.45 -22.30 1.26
CA LYS A 154 20.28 -23.24 0.51
C LYS A 154 21.41 -22.59 -0.30
N ASP A 155 21.34 -21.31 -0.69
CA ASP A 155 22.26 -20.77 -1.73
C ASP A 155 23.17 -19.55 -1.45
N VAL A 156 23.05 -18.67 -0.42
CA VAL A 156 24.03 -17.54 -0.28
C VAL A 156 24.43 -17.08 1.16
N LYS A 157 25.77 -16.94 1.31
CA LYS A 157 26.71 -16.25 2.24
C LYS A 157 26.30 -15.75 3.65
N LYS A 158 27.12 -16.20 4.61
CA LYS A 158 26.94 -16.30 6.07
C LYS A 158 26.97 -15.03 6.94
N ILE A 159 27.42 -13.87 6.44
CA ILE A 159 27.60 -12.66 7.30
C ILE A 159 26.40 -11.70 7.23
N LYS A 160 25.86 -11.43 6.03
CA LYS A 160 24.60 -10.68 5.87
C LYS A 160 23.42 -11.47 6.47
N SER A 161 23.43 -12.80 6.28
CA SER A 161 22.45 -13.70 6.90
C SER A 161 22.52 -13.69 8.43
N PHE A 162 23.69 -13.45 9.04
CA PHE A 162 23.84 -13.47 10.51
C PHE A 162 23.20 -12.24 11.18
N LEU A 163 23.40 -11.05 10.61
CA LEU A 163 22.74 -9.82 11.07
C LEU A 163 21.22 -9.91 10.86
N GLU A 164 20.79 -10.39 9.70
CA GLU A 164 19.38 -10.68 9.42
C GLU A 164 18.80 -11.72 10.40
N THR A 165 19.56 -12.74 10.81
CA THR A 165 19.07 -13.79 11.72
C THR A 165 18.86 -13.28 13.15
N SER A 166 19.80 -12.50 13.69
CA SER A 166 19.69 -11.97 15.06
C SER A 166 18.55 -10.95 15.18
N GLU A 167 18.45 -10.03 14.22
CA GLU A 167 17.37 -9.03 14.20
C GLU A 167 16.01 -9.65 13.96
N ARG A 168 15.93 -10.61 13.03
CA ARG A 168 14.72 -11.39 12.79
C ARG A 168 14.29 -12.07 14.08
N ALA A 169 15.19 -12.73 14.80
CA ALA A 169 14.86 -13.38 16.07
C ALA A 169 14.32 -12.38 17.11
N GLN A 170 14.91 -11.19 17.19
CA GLN A 170 14.45 -10.13 18.09
C GLN A 170 13.07 -9.59 17.70
N LEU A 171 12.84 -9.36 16.40
CA LEU A 171 11.55 -8.95 15.88
C LEU A 171 10.47 -10.02 16.13
N PHE A 172 10.78 -11.28 15.86
CA PHE A 172 9.91 -12.41 16.13
C PHE A 172 9.56 -12.54 17.60
N TYR A 173 10.55 -12.39 18.47
CA TYR A 173 10.35 -12.47 19.90
C TYR A 173 9.43 -11.33 20.37
N ALA A 174 9.71 -10.09 19.98
CA ALA A 174 8.88 -8.93 20.34
C ALA A 174 7.43 -9.10 19.86
N LEU A 175 7.21 -9.54 18.61
CA LEU A 175 5.85 -9.79 18.11
C LEU A 175 5.15 -10.94 18.84
N LYS A 176 5.85 -12.03 19.16
CA LYS A 176 5.26 -13.14 19.93
C LYS A 176 4.86 -12.72 21.34
N GLU A 177 5.64 -11.84 22.00
CA GLU A 177 5.26 -11.27 23.28
C GLU A 177 4.04 -10.36 23.14
N LEU A 178 3.96 -9.55 22.08
CA LEU A 178 2.80 -8.70 21.80
C LEU A 178 1.51 -9.50 21.55
N LEU A 179 1.58 -10.72 21.01
CA LEU A 179 0.41 -11.61 20.91
C LEU A 179 -0.14 -12.05 22.27
N LYS A 180 0.68 -12.01 23.32
CA LYS A 180 0.28 -12.33 24.70
C LYS A 180 -0.22 -11.10 25.45
N ALA A 181 -0.05 -9.89 24.89
CA ALA A 181 -0.48 -8.61 25.47
C ALA A 181 -1.99 -8.38 25.28
N ASP A 182 -2.77 -9.37 25.70
CA ASP A 182 -4.24 -9.41 25.74
C ASP A 182 -4.76 -8.56 26.93
N ASP A 183 -6.02 -8.14 26.86
CA ASP A 183 -6.70 -7.44 27.97
C ASP A 183 -7.04 -8.36 29.15
N ASN A 184 -6.86 -9.68 29.02
CA ASN A 184 -7.03 -10.67 30.08
C ASN A 184 -5.83 -10.75 31.04
N ILE A 185 -4.69 -10.14 30.72
CA ILE A 185 -3.54 -10.05 31.64
C ILE A 185 -3.56 -8.73 32.43
N PRO A 186 -2.96 -8.68 33.63
CA PRO A 186 -2.91 -7.45 34.42
C PRO A 186 -2.32 -6.26 33.63
N VAL A 187 -2.94 -5.09 33.79
CA VAL A 187 -2.58 -3.86 33.05
C VAL A 187 -1.09 -3.53 33.14
N GLU A 188 -0.49 -3.69 34.33
CA GLU A 188 0.95 -3.46 34.54
C GLU A 188 1.84 -4.39 33.72
N HIS A 189 1.46 -5.66 33.61
CA HIS A 189 2.19 -6.63 32.77
C HIS A 189 2.00 -6.33 31.29
N ARG A 190 0.78 -5.97 30.87
CA ARG A 190 0.49 -5.53 29.50
C ARG A 190 1.31 -4.30 29.11
N HIS A 191 1.37 -3.29 29.99
CA HIS A 191 2.16 -2.07 29.77
C HIS A 191 3.65 -2.38 29.68
N THR A 192 4.18 -3.25 30.55
CA THR A 192 5.58 -3.70 30.47
C THR A 192 5.89 -4.33 29.11
N ILE A 193 5.08 -5.30 28.66
CA ILE A 193 5.25 -5.96 27.35
C ILE A 193 5.22 -4.93 26.21
N LEU A 194 4.27 -3.99 26.25
CA LEU A 194 4.12 -2.95 25.24
C LEU A 194 5.32 -2.00 25.20
N HIS A 195 5.82 -1.54 26.36
CA HIS A 195 6.99 -0.66 26.44
C HIS A 195 8.27 -1.34 25.95
N ASP A 196 8.53 -2.57 26.40
CA ASP A 196 9.71 -3.34 26.02
C ASP A 196 9.70 -3.64 24.51
N SER A 197 8.55 -4.08 24.00
CA SER A 197 8.37 -4.35 22.57
C SER A 197 8.48 -3.08 21.74
N ARG A 198 7.87 -1.97 22.18
CA ARG A 198 7.99 -0.65 21.51
C ARG A 198 9.45 -0.23 21.38
N LYS A 199 10.23 -0.31 22.47
CA LYS A 199 11.66 0.02 22.45
C LYS A 199 12.41 -0.86 21.46
N LYS A 200 12.20 -2.18 21.52
CA LYS A 200 12.87 -3.14 20.63
C LYS A 200 12.54 -2.90 19.16
N LEU A 201 11.27 -2.67 18.84
CA LEU A 201 10.80 -2.39 17.49
C LEU A 201 11.34 -1.07 16.96
N GLY A 202 11.45 -0.03 17.81
CA GLY A 202 12.03 1.25 17.45
C GLY A 202 13.52 1.15 17.09
N GLU A 203 14.31 0.41 17.89
CA GLU A 203 15.72 0.14 17.60
C GLU A 203 15.89 -0.56 16.24
N ILE A 204 15.07 -1.58 15.96
CA ILE A 204 15.10 -2.32 14.70
C ILE A 204 14.66 -1.42 13.54
N ASN A 205 13.59 -0.64 13.71
CA ASN A 205 13.09 0.25 12.67
C ASN A 205 14.13 1.30 12.24
N MET A 206 14.82 1.93 13.21
CA MET A 206 15.85 2.92 12.93
C MET A 206 17.00 2.35 12.10
N ARG A 207 17.35 1.08 12.32
CA ARG A 207 18.35 0.39 11.51
C ARG A 207 17.85 0.11 10.09
N TYR A 208 16.60 -0.32 9.91
CA TYR A 208 16.04 -0.51 8.57
C TYR A 208 15.81 0.82 7.83
N GLN A 209 15.64 1.95 8.52
CA GLN A 209 15.70 3.27 7.89
C GLN A 209 17.07 3.52 7.25
N GLU A 210 18.15 3.27 7.99
CA GLU A 210 19.51 3.42 7.47
C GLU A 210 19.77 2.48 6.28
N LEU A 211 19.40 1.20 6.41
CA LEU A 211 19.59 0.20 5.35
C LEU A 211 18.76 0.52 4.09
N LEU A 212 17.51 0.96 4.24
CA LEU A 212 16.66 1.34 3.11
C LEU A 212 17.21 2.57 2.37
N SER A 213 17.74 3.54 3.12
CA SER A 213 18.35 4.76 2.55
C SER A 213 19.56 4.46 1.67
N HIS A 214 20.32 3.42 1.99
CA HIS A 214 21.52 3.01 1.25
C HIS A 214 21.30 1.84 0.29
N SER A 215 20.04 1.42 0.09
CA SER A 215 19.73 0.30 -0.80
C SER A 215 19.95 0.69 -2.26
N ASN A 216 20.77 -0.10 -2.97
CA ASN A 216 21.20 0.15 -4.35
C ASN A 216 20.79 -0.94 -5.36
N THR A 217 20.19 -2.03 -4.89
CA THR A 217 19.55 -3.03 -5.77
C THR A 217 18.08 -3.17 -5.42
N ILE A 218 17.28 -3.61 -6.38
CA ILE A 218 15.83 -3.77 -6.21
C ILE A 218 15.55 -4.77 -5.08
N GLU A 219 16.28 -5.89 -5.04
CA GLU A 219 16.15 -6.95 -4.04
C GLU A 219 16.39 -6.43 -2.63
N ILE A 220 17.50 -5.71 -2.43
CA ILE A 220 17.86 -5.15 -1.13
C ILE A 220 16.87 -4.07 -0.70
N ALA A 221 16.50 -3.17 -1.62
CA ALA A 221 15.54 -2.11 -1.33
C ALA A 221 14.19 -2.67 -0.89
N MET A 222 13.71 -3.70 -1.59
CA MET A 222 12.39 -4.27 -1.34
C MET A 222 12.33 -5.14 -0.10
N ALA A 223 13.44 -5.80 0.26
CA ALA A 223 13.56 -6.50 1.54
C ALA A 223 13.61 -5.51 2.72
N ASN A 224 14.46 -4.48 2.62
CA ASN A 224 14.59 -3.47 3.68
C ASN A 224 13.30 -2.68 3.87
N GLU A 225 12.60 -2.35 2.78
CA GLU A 225 11.30 -1.69 2.81
C GLU A 225 10.27 -2.53 3.57
N GLU A 226 10.24 -3.84 3.37
CA GLU A 226 9.30 -4.72 4.07
C GLU A 226 9.54 -4.73 5.58
N TYR A 227 10.79 -4.91 6.01
CA TYR A 227 11.14 -4.90 7.44
C TYR A 227 10.94 -3.53 8.08
N PHE A 228 11.30 -2.45 7.37
CA PHE A 228 11.00 -1.09 7.79
C PHE A 228 9.50 -0.94 8.05
N SER A 229 8.67 -1.34 7.09
CA SER A 229 7.22 -1.14 7.18
C SER A 229 6.59 -1.93 8.33
N LEU A 230 6.98 -3.19 8.54
CA LEU A 230 6.44 -4.01 9.63
C LEU A 230 6.83 -3.46 11.00
N THR A 231 8.08 -3.05 11.16
CA THR A 231 8.60 -2.52 12.43
C THR A 231 8.02 -1.14 12.75
N ALA A 232 7.85 -0.29 11.73
CA ALA A 232 7.21 1.02 11.84
C ALA A 232 5.76 0.90 12.36
N LEU A 233 4.96 0.06 11.70
CA LEU A 233 3.55 -0.13 12.06
C LEU A 233 3.40 -0.79 13.44
N ALA A 234 4.22 -1.80 13.75
CA ALA A 234 4.21 -2.43 15.07
C ALA A 234 4.59 -1.44 16.17
N HIS A 235 5.61 -0.63 15.94
CA HIS A 235 6.07 0.38 16.90
C HIS A 235 4.98 1.41 17.20
N ALA A 236 4.42 2.04 16.16
CA ALA A 236 3.35 3.03 16.30
C ALA A 236 2.12 2.42 16.99
N ARG A 237 1.81 1.15 16.70
CA ARG A 237 0.71 0.45 17.38
C ARG A 237 0.97 0.26 18.87
N CYS A 238 2.18 -0.15 19.28
CA CYS A 238 2.50 -0.24 20.70
C CYS A 238 2.29 1.10 21.41
N THR A 239 2.74 2.20 20.80
CA THR A 239 2.54 3.56 21.33
C THR A 239 1.05 3.89 21.47
N ALA A 240 0.23 3.56 20.47
CA ALA A 240 -1.21 3.80 20.53
C ALA A 240 -1.91 2.92 21.58
N GLU A 241 -1.53 1.65 21.74
CA GLU A 241 -2.08 0.73 22.75
C GLU A 241 -1.75 1.13 24.20
N LEU A 242 -0.65 1.85 24.39
CA LEU A 242 -0.28 2.50 25.65
C LEU A 242 -1.14 3.75 25.93
N GLY A 243 -2.03 4.14 25.01
CA GLY A 243 -2.85 5.36 25.13
C GLY A 243 -2.13 6.64 24.74
N MET A 244 -0.89 6.56 24.23
CA MET A 244 -0.09 7.72 23.81
C MET A 244 -0.45 8.13 22.37
N LEU A 245 -1.74 8.41 22.12
CA LEU A 245 -2.30 8.53 20.76
C LEU A 245 -1.71 9.68 19.95
N GLU A 246 -1.39 10.81 20.59
CA GLU A 246 -0.75 11.94 19.90
C GLU A 246 0.67 11.62 19.45
N ILE A 247 1.44 10.93 20.30
CA ILE A 247 2.80 10.49 19.98
C ILE A 247 2.73 9.43 18.88
N ALA A 248 1.78 8.49 18.96
CA ALA A 248 1.59 7.46 17.95
C ALA A 248 1.24 8.05 16.57
N LEU A 249 0.40 9.10 16.53
CA LEU A 249 0.08 9.84 15.30
C LEU A 249 1.32 10.53 14.72
N GLN A 250 2.15 11.15 15.58
CA GLN A 250 3.37 11.79 15.14
C GLN A 250 4.37 10.76 14.57
N GLU A 251 4.57 9.64 15.27
CA GLU A 251 5.44 8.54 14.83
C GLU A 251 5.02 8.00 13.46
N ILE A 252 3.73 7.73 13.23
CA ILE A 252 3.28 7.21 11.93
C ILE A 252 3.41 8.23 10.79
N LYS A 253 3.23 9.53 11.08
CA LYS A 253 3.45 10.61 10.10
C LYS A 253 4.92 10.70 9.69
N GLU A 254 5.84 10.63 10.65
CA GLU A 254 7.28 10.63 10.39
C GLU A 254 7.70 9.39 9.60
N MET A 255 7.20 8.21 9.98
CA MET A 255 7.47 6.96 9.27
C MET A 255 6.92 6.97 7.84
N ASN A 256 5.71 7.50 7.62
CA ASN A 256 5.16 7.66 6.28
C ASN A 256 6.02 8.64 5.46
N LEU A 257 6.38 9.80 6.01
CA LEU A 257 7.22 10.78 5.29
C LEU A 257 8.56 10.17 4.86
N PHE A 258 9.22 9.45 5.77
CA PHE A 258 10.46 8.74 5.46
C PHE A 258 10.23 7.69 4.36
N TRP A 259 9.22 6.83 4.53
CA TRP A 259 8.89 5.78 3.57
C TRP A 259 8.61 6.35 2.18
N GLN A 260 7.77 7.38 2.07
CA GLN A 260 7.42 8.03 0.80
C GLN A 260 8.67 8.59 0.12
N THR A 261 9.60 9.15 0.89
CA THR A 261 10.88 9.67 0.34
C THR A 261 11.71 8.55 -0.26
N GLN A 262 11.90 7.44 0.48
CA GLN A 262 12.71 6.32 0.01
C GLN A 262 12.03 5.52 -1.10
N ALA A 263 10.72 5.32 -1.04
CA ALA A 263 9.94 4.63 -2.07
C ALA A 263 9.99 5.38 -3.39
N ARG A 264 9.89 6.72 -3.39
CA ARG A 264 10.07 7.54 -4.60
C ARG A 264 11.48 7.44 -5.16
N ARG A 265 12.50 7.48 -4.29
CA ARG A 265 13.90 7.28 -4.68
C ARG A 265 14.08 5.93 -5.38
N VAL A 266 13.63 4.85 -4.75
CA VAL A 266 13.71 3.48 -5.29
C VAL A 266 12.93 3.36 -6.60
N ALA A 267 11.71 3.91 -6.66
CA ALA A 267 10.90 3.92 -7.87
C ALA A 267 11.61 4.66 -9.01
N LYS A 268 12.17 5.83 -8.75
CA LYS A 268 12.86 6.64 -9.75
C LYS A 268 14.19 6.02 -10.20
N GLU A 269 15.06 5.69 -9.26
CA GLU A 269 16.45 5.31 -9.52
C GLU A 269 16.61 3.84 -9.91
N LEU A 270 15.85 2.93 -9.29
CA LEU A 270 16.05 1.49 -9.43
C LEU A 270 15.02 0.81 -10.32
N LEU A 271 13.78 1.31 -10.34
CA LEU A 271 12.67 0.67 -11.06
C LEU A 271 12.39 1.35 -12.41
N ILE A 272 12.12 2.66 -12.41
CA ILE A 272 11.86 3.43 -13.62
C ILE A 272 13.16 3.71 -14.36
N GLY A 273 14.21 4.11 -13.64
CA GLY A 273 15.53 4.39 -14.22
C GLY A 273 15.49 5.52 -15.25
N GLU A 274 16.54 5.56 -16.09
CA GLU A 274 16.77 6.63 -17.06
C GLU A 274 15.79 6.63 -18.24
N TYR A 275 15.16 5.49 -18.55
CA TYR A 275 14.38 5.28 -19.77
C TYR A 275 12.94 4.81 -19.47
N PRO A 276 12.09 5.66 -18.87
CA PRO A 276 10.68 5.36 -18.58
C PRO A 276 9.86 4.99 -19.83
N GLN A 277 10.20 5.56 -21.00
CA GLN A 277 9.52 5.31 -22.26
C GLN A 277 9.55 3.84 -22.70
N ARG A 278 10.43 2.99 -22.15
CA ARG A 278 10.41 1.56 -22.48
C ARG A 278 9.06 0.93 -22.17
N PHE A 279 8.34 1.41 -21.16
CA PHE A 279 7.04 0.87 -20.77
C PHE A 279 5.91 1.18 -21.75
N ILE A 280 6.11 2.07 -22.74
CA ILE A 280 5.11 2.35 -23.78
C ILE A 280 5.30 1.48 -25.03
N THR A 281 6.30 0.60 -25.05
CA THR A 281 6.55 -0.29 -26.18
C THR A 281 5.55 -1.44 -26.22
N THR A 282 5.47 -2.09 -27.38
CA THR A 282 4.63 -3.27 -27.61
C THR A 282 4.93 -4.42 -26.65
N ASP A 283 6.15 -4.51 -26.12
CA ASP A 283 6.56 -5.61 -25.22
C ASP A 283 5.86 -5.57 -23.85
N PHE A 284 5.35 -4.39 -23.47
CA PHE A 284 4.71 -4.13 -22.18
C PHE A 284 3.23 -3.74 -22.30
N VAL A 285 2.65 -3.72 -23.51
CA VAL A 285 1.24 -3.30 -23.70
C VAL A 285 0.25 -4.14 -22.89
N ASP A 286 0.56 -5.42 -22.73
CA ASP A 286 -0.24 -6.36 -21.94
C ASP A 286 0.11 -6.33 -20.46
N ASP A 287 1.16 -5.63 -20.03
CA ASP A 287 1.63 -5.65 -18.65
C ASP A 287 1.49 -4.29 -17.95
N VAL A 288 1.59 -3.18 -18.69
CA VAL A 288 1.59 -1.82 -18.15
C VAL A 288 0.59 -0.96 -18.90
N LEU A 289 -0.44 -0.49 -18.19
CA LEU A 289 -1.37 0.48 -18.77
C LEU A 289 -0.76 1.88 -18.77
N VAL A 290 -1.11 2.69 -19.78
CA VAL A 290 -0.64 4.08 -19.89
C VAL A 290 -0.93 4.88 -18.62
N LEU A 291 -2.14 4.75 -18.07
CA LEU A 291 -2.55 5.43 -16.83
C LEU A 291 -1.79 4.94 -15.61
N GLU A 292 -1.39 3.67 -15.60
CA GLU A 292 -0.59 3.11 -14.53
C GLU A 292 0.83 3.70 -14.59
N LEU A 293 1.43 3.76 -15.79
CA LEU A 293 2.72 4.39 -16.01
C LEU A 293 2.72 5.87 -15.58
N THR A 294 1.68 6.64 -15.91
CA THR A 294 1.61 8.06 -15.50
C THR A 294 1.54 8.19 -13.98
N LYS A 295 0.80 7.31 -13.28
CA LYS A 295 0.76 7.29 -11.81
C LYS A 295 2.12 6.97 -11.20
N TRP A 296 2.87 6.03 -11.80
CA TRP A 296 4.23 5.71 -11.36
C TRP A 296 5.17 6.90 -11.51
N LEU A 297 5.06 7.65 -12.61
CA LEU A 297 5.87 8.82 -12.87
C LEU A 297 5.51 9.98 -11.92
N ASP A 298 4.22 10.28 -11.76
CA ASP A 298 3.74 11.26 -10.77
C ASP A 298 4.25 10.94 -9.37
N PHE A 299 4.15 9.67 -8.96
CA PHE A 299 4.69 9.21 -7.69
C PHE A 299 6.21 9.42 -7.59
N ALA A 300 6.98 8.85 -8.52
CA ALA A 300 8.44 8.84 -8.46
C ALA A 300 9.07 10.23 -8.57
N TYR A 301 8.47 11.13 -9.36
CA TYR A 301 8.94 12.50 -9.56
C TYR A 301 8.28 13.51 -8.62
N LYS A 302 7.31 13.08 -7.79
CA LYS A 302 6.51 13.94 -6.92
C LYS A 302 5.88 15.09 -7.71
N ASP A 303 5.17 14.72 -8.77
CA ASP A 303 4.47 15.61 -9.69
C ASP A 303 3.02 15.15 -9.88
N GLU A 304 2.20 15.96 -10.54
CA GLU A 304 0.79 15.67 -10.85
C GLU A 304 0.49 15.97 -12.33
N LYS A 305 1.36 15.50 -13.22
CA LYS A 305 1.22 15.71 -14.67
C LYS A 305 0.17 14.79 -15.27
N GLY A 306 -0.08 13.63 -14.67
CA GLY A 306 -1.00 12.63 -15.21
C GLY A 306 -0.66 12.28 -16.66
N LEU A 307 -1.63 12.40 -17.56
CA LEU A 307 -1.43 12.08 -18.98
C LEU A 307 -0.35 12.92 -19.67
N PHE A 308 -0.03 14.13 -19.18
CA PHE A 308 1.03 14.98 -19.75
C PHE A 308 2.42 14.33 -19.74
N TRP A 309 2.64 13.34 -18.86
CA TRP A 309 3.84 12.51 -18.93
C TRP A 309 4.00 11.85 -20.29
N ILE A 310 2.92 11.44 -20.95
CA ILE A 310 2.98 10.78 -22.25
C ILE A 310 3.44 11.78 -23.31
N GLU A 311 2.96 13.02 -23.31
CA GLU A 311 3.52 14.08 -24.17
C GLU A 311 5.01 14.29 -23.91
N GLU A 312 5.45 14.29 -22.65
CA GLU A 312 6.85 14.48 -22.28
C GLU A 312 7.75 13.33 -22.75
N LEU A 313 7.33 12.08 -22.52
CA LEU A 313 8.01 10.89 -23.02
C LEU A 313 8.09 10.88 -24.55
N ARG A 314 7.00 11.29 -25.22
CA ARG A 314 6.97 11.39 -26.69
C ARG A 314 7.88 12.49 -27.22
N ARG A 315 7.88 13.68 -26.62
CA ARG A 315 8.72 14.81 -27.04
C ARG A 315 10.21 14.52 -26.88
N ASN A 316 10.59 13.84 -25.81
CA ASN A 316 12.00 13.60 -25.50
C ASN A 316 12.61 12.45 -26.32
N HIS A 317 11.79 11.57 -26.93
CA HIS A 317 12.31 10.34 -27.57
C HIS A 317 11.67 9.89 -28.88
N ILE A 318 10.50 10.40 -29.30
CA ILE A 318 9.97 10.17 -30.66
C ILE A 318 10.57 11.21 -31.60
N ASN A 319 11.88 11.12 -31.79
CA ASN A 319 12.54 11.71 -32.95
C ASN A 319 12.82 10.56 -33.93
N GLU A 320 11.78 9.81 -34.28
CA GLU A 320 11.90 8.68 -35.18
C GLU A 320 12.07 9.18 -36.63
N PHE A 321 13.04 8.59 -37.34
CA PHE A 321 13.47 9.01 -38.68
C PHE A 321 12.37 8.98 -39.75
N TRP A 322 11.26 8.27 -39.53
CA TRP A 322 10.13 8.23 -40.46
C TRP A 322 9.16 9.41 -40.27
N TYR A 323 9.30 10.19 -39.20
CA TYR A 323 8.60 11.47 -38.99
C TYR A 323 9.47 12.69 -39.27
N SER A 324 10.80 12.58 -39.21
CA SER A 324 11.70 13.67 -39.59
C SER A 324 11.88 13.71 -41.12
N LYS A 325 11.73 14.88 -41.74
CA LYS A 325 11.93 15.11 -43.19
C LYS A 325 13.42 15.00 -43.62
N GLY A 326 14.17 14.02 -43.11
CA GLY A 326 15.61 13.92 -43.27
C GLY A 326 16.05 12.58 -43.86
N PHE A 327 16.67 12.65 -45.04
CA PHE A 327 17.23 11.51 -45.77
C PHE A 327 18.28 10.72 -44.95
N LEU A 328 18.06 9.40 -44.89
CA LEU A 328 19.02 8.30 -44.71
C LEU A 328 20.02 8.32 -43.53
N ARG A 329 19.87 7.32 -42.63
CA ARG A 329 20.98 6.47 -42.15
C ARG A 329 20.47 5.10 -41.64
N LYS A 330 21.15 4.01 -42.00
CA LYS A 330 20.95 2.65 -41.46
C LYS A 330 21.59 2.56 -40.07
N GLY A 331 20.77 2.61 -39.03
CA GLY A 331 21.10 2.23 -37.65
C GLY A 331 19.84 1.67 -37.01
N LYS A 332 19.94 0.82 -35.98
CA LYS A 332 18.78 0.25 -35.28
C LYS A 332 17.90 1.39 -34.73
N SER A 333 16.86 1.76 -35.46
CA SER A 333 15.88 2.77 -35.05
C SER A 333 14.73 2.10 -34.32
N GLY A 334 14.25 2.76 -33.26
CA GLY A 334 13.12 2.33 -32.44
C GLY A 334 13.52 2.14 -30.97
N LEU A 335 12.52 2.11 -30.08
CA LEU A 335 12.66 1.85 -28.63
C LEU A 335 13.27 0.46 -28.29
N ASN A 336 13.74 -0.28 -29.29
CA ASN A 336 14.31 -1.62 -29.25
C ASN A 336 15.85 -1.61 -29.00
N LEU A 337 16.29 -0.65 -28.19
CA LEU A 337 17.61 -0.68 -27.57
C LEU A 337 17.48 -1.61 -26.35
N ASN A 338 18.52 -2.38 -25.99
CA ASN A 338 18.55 -3.23 -24.79
C ASN A 338 18.48 -2.36 -23.51
N ILE A 339 17.36 -1.69 -23.30
CA ILE A 339 17.08 -0.74 -22.24
C ILE A 339 16.36 -1.50 -21.13
N GLY A 340 16.76 -1.25 -19.89
CA GLY A 340 16.23 -1.95 -18.72
C GLY A 340 17.07 -3.16 -18.32
N ILE A 341 16.50 -4.04 -17.49
CA ILE A 341 17.23 -5.17 -16.89
C ILE A 341 16.89 -6.54 -17.52
N GLY A 342 16.25 -6.51 -18.70
CA GLY A 342 15.80 -7.68 -19.46
C GLY A 342 14.32 -7.99 -19.24
N LEU A 343 13.63 -8.38 -20.31
CA LEU A 343 12.16 -8.51 -20.37
C LEU A 343 11.58 -9.33 -19.21
N GLU A 344 12.15 -10.51 -18.95
CA GLU A 344 11.72 -11.37 -17.85
C GLU A 344 11.84 -10.67 -16.49
N LYS A 345 12.96 -9.99 -16.22
CA LYS A 345 13.15 -9.27 -14.95
C LYS A 345 12.25 -8.04 -14.87
N GLU A 346 12.00 -7.33 -15.96
CA GLU A 346 11.05 -6.21 -15.96
C GLU A 346 9.64 -6.68 -15.57
N LYS A 347 9.17 -7.78 -16.17
CA LYS A 347 7.84 -8.36 -15.90
C LYS A 347 7.71 -9.02 -14.53
N THR A 348 8.75 -9.72 -14.08
CA THR A 348 8.71 -10.50 -12.83
C THR A 348 9.24 -9.75 -11.62
N LEU A 349 9.99 -8.66 -11.81
CA LEU A 349 10.62 -7.90 -10.73
C LEU A 349 10.21 -6.43 -10.70
N VAL A 350 10.40 -5.71 -11.80
CA VAL A 350 10.27 -4.24 -11.82
C VAL A 350 8.80 -3.82 -11.73
N ILE A 351 7.95 -4.36 -12.60
CA ILE A 351 6.53 -4.03 -12.65
C ILE A 351 5.83 -4.39 -11.33
N PRO A 352 6.01 -5.60 -10.76
CA PRO A 352 5.42 -5.92 -9.47
C PRO A 352 5.98 -5.07 -8.32
N ALA A 353 7.27 -4.68 -8.34
CA ALA A 353 7.85 -3.78 -7.34
C ALA A 353 7.23 -2.38 -7.40
N LEU A 354 7.01 -1.82 -8.59
CA LEU A 354 6.33 -0.53 -8.76
C LEU A 354 4.91 -0.58 -8.21
N ARG A 355 4.16 -1.62 -8.57
CA ARG A 355 2.80 -1.85 -8.05
C ARG A 355 2.77 -1.98 -6.54
N LYS A 356 3.71 -2.74 -5.97
CA LYS A 356 3.87 -2.88 -4.52
C LYS A 356 4.09 -1.51 -3.87
N LEU A 357 5.01 -0.71 -4.39
CA LEU A 357 5.28 0.63 -3.86
C LEU A 357 4.05 1.54 -3.97
N MET A 358 3.35 1.56 -5.10
CA MET A 358 2.13 2.35 -5.23
C MET A 358 1.07 1.96 -4.19
N ALA A 359 0.81 0.65 -4.08
CA ALA A 359 -0.15 0.13 -3.11
C ALA A 359 0.28 0.41 -1.67
N ARG A 360 1.57 0.30 -1.37
CA ARG A 360 2.13 0.58 -0.05
C ARG A 360 2.02 2.05 0.33
N SER A 361 2.19 2.96 -0.63
CA SER A 361 1.97 4.41 -0.44
C SER A 361 0.55 4.68 0.02
N GLU A 362 -0.43 4.09 -0.68
CA GLU A 362 -1.85 4.21 -0.33
C GLU A 362 -2.16 3.65 1.07
N VAL A 363 -1.52 2.55 1.46
CA VAL A 363 -1.71 1.93 2.78
C VAL A 363 -1.11 2.77 3.90
N PHE A 364 0.09 3.34 3.75
CA PHE A 364 0.66 4.22 4.77
C PHE A 364 -0.18 5.48 4.98
N GLU A 365 -0.69 6.07 3.89
CA GLU A 365 -1.63 7.19 3.96
C GLU A 365 -2.92 6.79 4.70
N GLY A 366 -3.40 5.57 4.47
CA GLY A 366 -4.50 4.97 5.23
C GLY A 366 -4.21 4.85 6.73
N TYR A 367 -3.00 4.43 7.12
CA TYR A 367 -2.61 4.36 8.54
C TYR A 367 -2.51 5.73 9.19
N VAL A 368 -1.93 6.72 8.51
CA VAL A 368 -1.92 8.10 9.04
C VAL A 368 -3.35 8.56 9.33
N SER A 369 -4.24 8.40 8.35
CA SER A 369 -5.67 8.75 8.46
C SER A 369 -6.36 8.01 9.63
N GLN A 370 -6.00 6.75 9.85
CA GLN A 370 -6.55 5.94 10.92
C GLN A 370 -6.07 6.40 12.31
N TYR A 371 -4.80 6.78 12.45
CA TYR A 371 -4.27 7.30 13.71
C TYR A 371 -4.80 8.70 14.02
N GLU A 372 -5.15 9.49 13.00
CA GLU A 372 -5.90 10.74 13.19
C GLU A 372 -7.27 10.45 13.79
N LEU A 373 -7.98 9.43 13.31
CA LEU A 373 -9.22 8.96 13.90
C LEU A 373 -9.01 8.54 15.36
N PHE A 374 -8.01 7.72 15.66
CA PHE A 374 -7.75 7.29 17.04
C PHE A 374 -7.49 8.45 17.99
N LYS A 375 -6.66 9.42 17.57
CA LYS A 375 -6.43 10.65 18.34
C LYS A 375 -7.73 11.41 18.56
N ASN A 376 -8.54 11.62 17.51
CA ASN A 376 -9.74 12.44 17.59
C ASN A 376 -10.81 11.84 18.50
N TYR A 377 -10.97 10.51 18.49
CA TYR A 377 -11.97 9.81 19.30
C TYR A 377 -11.40 9.22 20.60
N GLN A 378 -10.14 9.52 20.94
CA GLN A 378 -9.45 8.99 22.12
C GLN A 378 -9.59 7.47 22.26
N MET A 379 -9.41 6.77 21.14
CA MET A 379 -9.70 5.34 21.01
C MET A 379 -8.42 4.56 20.71
N LYS A 380 -8.18 3.46 21.42
CA LYS A 380 -7.07 2.56 21.15
C LYS A 380 -7.35 1.68 19.92
N PRO A 381 -6.31 1.23 19.20
CA PRO A 381 -6.47 0.31 18.07
C PRO A 381 -7.26 -0.96 18.43
N SER A 382 -6.97 -1.59 19.57
CA SER A 382 -7.69 -2.77 20.08
C SER A 382 -9.17 -2.52 20.38
N GLU A 383 -9.51 -1.33 20.88
CA GLU A 383 -10.91 -0.93 21.12
C GLU A 383 -11.67 -0.78 19.80
N PHE A 384 -11.02 -0.17 18.80
CA PHE A 384 -11.57 -0.07 17.44
C PHE A 384 -11.79 -1.46 16.83
N GLU A 385 -10.79 -2.34 16.90
CA GLU A 385 -10.89 -3.73 16.39
C GLU A 385 -12.04 -4.49 17.04
N LYS A 386 -12.20 -4.38 18.36
CA LYS A 386 -13.34 -4.96 19.08
C LYS A 386 -14.68 -4.37 18.63
N GLY A 387 -14.72 -3.05 18.41
CA GLY A 387 -15.90 -2.34 17.90
C GLY A 387 -16.31 -2.84 16.52
N VAL A 388 -15.35 -2.99 15.61
CA VAL A 388 -15.56 -3.55 14.27
C VAL A 388 -16.02 -5.01 14.34
N ALA A 389 -15.39 -5.82 15.20
CA ALA A 389 -15.76 -7.22 15.38
C ALA A 389 -17.16 -7.43 15.98
N ALA A 390 -17.68 -6.44 16.69
CA ALA A 390 -19.04 -6.47 17.23
C ALA A 390 -20.12 -6.01 16.22
N LEU A 391 -19.73 -5.58 15.01
CA LEU A 391 -20.69 -5.15 13.98
C LEU A 391 -21.43 -6.36 13.38
N PRO A 392 -22.77 -6.27 13.15
CA PRO A 392 -23.51 -7.34 12.51
C PRO A 392 -23.04 -7.57 11.07
N GLU A 393 -22.78 -8.82 10.70
CA GLU A 393 -22.38 -9.20 9.33
C GLU A 393 -23.37 -8.71 8.26
N SER A 394 -24.66 -8.66 8.59
CA SER A 394 -25.71 -8.14 7.70
C SER A 394 -25.55 -6.65 7.35
N SER A 395 -24.62 -5.95 7.99
CA SER A 395 -24.25 -4.56 7.69
C SER A 395 -23.02 -4.45 6.80
N ALA A 396 -22.33 -5.57 6.49
CA ALA A 396 -21.21 -5.58 5.57
C ALA A 396 -21.69 -5.61 4.11
N VAL A 397 -21.02 -4.86 3.26
CA VAL A 397 -21.18 -4.82 1.80
C VAL A 397 -19.94 -5.47 1.21
N ASP A 398 -20.07 -6.58 0.49
CA ASP A 398 -18.95 -7.34 -0.09
C ASP A 398 -17.79 -7.61 0.89
N GLY A 399 -18.11 -7.89 2.16
CA GLY A 399 -17.11 -8.13 3.19
C GLY A 399 -16.44 -6.87 3.76
N TYR A 400 -17.05 -5.70 3.58
CA TYR A 400 -16.61 -4.42 4.12
C TYR A 400 -17.70 -3.69 4.91
N PHE A 401 -17.32 -3.07 6.03
CA PHE A 401 -18.11 -2.05 6.70
C PHE A 401 -17.73 -0.68 6.16
N ILE A 402 -18.71 0.11 5.74
CA ILE A 402 -18.49 1.50 5.34
C ILE A 402 -18.83 2.35 6.56
N LEU A 403 -17.80 2.97 7.15
CA LEU A 403 -17.96 3.84 8.32
C LEU A 403 -18.00 5.30 7.88
N GLU A 404 -19.04 5.99 8.33
CA GLU A 404 -19.28 7.42 8.14
C GLU A 404 -19.17 8.17 9.48
N PRO A 405 -18.53 9.35 9.55
CA PRO A 405 -18.50 10.14 10.77
C PRO A 405 -19.93 10.53 11.18
N ALA A 406 -20.29 10.33 12.45
CA ALA A 406 -21.63 10.58 12.97
C ALA A 406 -22.00 12.08 13.08
N PHE A 407 -21.05 12.98 12.83
CA PHE A 407 -21.25 14.43 12.79
C PHE A 407 -20.53 15.02 11.58
N GLU A 408 -21.16 15.97 10.89
CA GLU A 408 -20.44 16.86 9.98
C GLU A 408 -19.29 17.51 10.76
N LEU A 409 -18.09 17.50 10.19
CA LEU A 409 -16.94 18.26 10.70
C LEU A 409 -17.26 19.76 10.57
N THR A 410 -18.16 20.28 11.41
CA THR A 410 -18.33 21.71 11.59
C THR A 410 -17.23 22.20 12.52
N GLY A 411 -16.18 22.75 11.90
CA GLY A 411 -15.16 23.57 12.55
C GLY A 411 -13.87 22.85 12.87
N PHE A 412 -12.84 23.08 12.06
CA PHE A 412 -11.67 23.90 12.42
C PHE A 412 -10.99 24.43 11.16
#